data_AF-A0A970EZD0-F1
#
_entry.id   AF-A0A970EZD0-F1
#
_cell.length_a   1.000
_cell.length_b   1.000
_cell.length_c   1.000
_cell.angle_alpha   90.00
_cell.angle_beta   90.00
_cell.angle_gamma   90.00
#
_symmetry.space_group_name_H-M   'P 1'
#
loop_
_entity.id
_entity.type
_entity.pdbx_description
1 polymer ?
#
loop_
_entity_poly.entity_id
_entity_poly.type
_entity_poly.pdbx_seq_one_letter_code
_entity_poly.pdbx_strand_id
1 'polypeptide(L)'
;MNIDKSMIGKILRKMRLDNNFSQRELAEKLFVTQTTLSDWERAYRQPTFDSIAKIAYYCDYTISFTNNKTGEVITTENIVRKDL
;
A
#
# COMPACT_ATOMS: atom_id res chain seq x y z
N MET A 1 -10.50 9.91 -15.14
CA MET A 1 -9.16 9.28 -15.06
C MET A 1 -9.37 7.77 -15.09
N ASN A 2 -8.76 7.04 -16.01
CA ASN A 2 -8.85 5.57 -16.01
C ASN A 2 -7.75 5.03 -15.10
N ILE A 3 -8.12 4.54 -13.91
CA ILE A 3 -7.17 3.91 -12.98
C ILE A 3 -6.99 2.48 -13.46
N ASP A 4 -5.83 2.17 -14.04
CA ASP A 4 -5.47 0.78 -14.33
C ASP A 4 -5.40 0.01 -13.01
N LYS A 5 -6.24 -1.02 -12.86
CA LYS A 5 -6.26 -1.91 -11.70
C LYS A 5 -4.90 -2.56 -11.42
N SER A 6 -4.01 -2.64 -12.42
CA SER A 6 -2.64 -3.12 -12.28
C SER A 6 -1.71 -2.16 -11.54
N MET A 7 -2.08 -0.87 -11.46
CA MET A 7 -1.25 0.19 -10.88
C MET A 7 -0.92 -0.08 -9.41
N ILE A 8 -1.91 -0.51 -8.62
CA ILE A 8 -1.70 -0.81 -7.20
C ILE A 8 -0.72 -1.96 -7.02
N GLY A 9 -0.87 -3.07 -7.75
CA GLY A 9 0.06 -4.19 -7.66
C GLY A 9 1.51 -3.81 -7.97
N LYS A 10 1.71 -2.95 -8.98
CA LYS A 10 3.04 -2.41 -9.32
C LYS A 10 3.63 -1.53 -8.21
N ILE A 11 2.81 -0.69 -7.57
CA ILE A 11 3.24 0.15 -6.44
C ILE A 11 3.66 -0.72 -5.25
N LEU A 12 2.85 -1.72 -4.89
CA LEU A 12 3.16 -2.63 -3.77
C LEU A 12 4.47 -3.40 -4.03
N ARG A 13 4.65 -3.90 -5.26
CA ARG A 13 5.90 -4.56 -5.66
C ARG A 13 7.09 -3.61 -5.56
N LYS A 14 6.92 -2.35 -5.96
CA LYS A 14 7.99 -1.34 -5.85
C LYS A 14 8.37 -1.10 -4.39
N MET A 15 7.39 -0.84 -3.51
CA MET A 15 7.64 -0.63 -2.08
C MET A 15 8.42 -1.79 -1.45
N ARG A 16 8.03 -3.02 -1.79
CA ARG A 16 8.70 -4.24 -1.32
C ARG A 16 10.16 -4.32 -1.80
N LEU A 17 10.40 -4.08 -3.08
CA LEU A 17 11.73 -4.18 -3.68
C LEU A 17 12.67 -3.08 -3.21
N ASP A 18 12.18 -1.85 -3.03
CA ASP A 18 12.96 -0.73 -2.49
C ASP A 18 13.45 -1.03 -1.06
N ASN A 19 12.76 -1.92 -0.33
CA ASN A 19 13.13 -2.39 1.01
C ASN A 19 13.88 -3.73 1.03
N ASN A 20 14.30 -4.24 -0.12
CA ASN A 20 15.02 -5.51 -0.27
C ASN A 20 14.29 -6.74 0.29
N PHE A 21 12.96 -6.70 0.42
CA PHE A 21 12.20 -7.87 0.85
C PHE A 21 11.88 -8.80 -0.32
N SER A 22 12.07 -10.10 -0.12
CA SER A 22 11.39 -11.11 -0.92
C SER A 22 9.88 -11.10 -0.66
N GLN A 23 9.10 -11.69 -1.58
CA GLN A 23 7.65 -11.84 -1.35
C GLN A 23 7.36 -12.68 -0.10
N ARG A 24 8.22 -13.66 0.22
CA ARG A 24 8.05 -14.50 1.41
C ARG A 24 8.24 -13.68 2.68
N GLU A 25 9.31 -12.90 2.78
CA GLU A 25 9.62 -12.09 3.98
C GLU A 25 8.55 -11.03 4.25
N LEU A 26 8.07 -10.33 3.22
CA LEU A 26 6.99 -9.35 3.41
C LEU A 26 5.66 -10.04 3.74
N ALA A 27 5.34 -11.17 3.10
CA ALA A 27 4.12 -11.92 3.40
C ALA A 27 4.10 -12.43 4.86
N GLU A 28 5.24 -12.88 5.38
CA GLU A 28 5.41 -13.26 6.78
C GLU A 28 5.10 -12.08 7.73
N LYS A 29 5.64 -10.88 7.46
CA LYS A 29 5.34 -9.66 8.24
C LYS A 29 3.85 -9.27 8.21
N LEU A 30 3.19 -9.52 7.09
CA LEU A 30 1.77 -9.20 6.87
C LEU A 30 0.82 -10.29 7.39
N PHE A 31 1.33 -11.42 7.86
CA PHE A 31 0.54 -12.61 8.22
C PHE A 31 -0.35 -13.10 7.06
N VAL A 32 0.19 -13.10 5.83
CA VAL A 32 -0.48 -13.65 4.64
C VAL A 32 0.42 -14.68 3.95
N THR A 33 -0.14 -15.43 3.00
CA THR A 33 0.67 -16.36 2.20
C THR A 33 1.47 -15.60 1.14
N GLN A 34 2.65 -16.11 0.77
CA GLN A 34 3.45 -15.56 -0.34
C GLN A 34 2.65 -15.50 -1.66
N THR A 35 1.77 -16.48 -1.90
CA THR A 35 0.83 -16.48 -3.04
C THR A 35 -0.12 -15.30 -2.98
N THR A 36 -0.68 -14.98 -1.81
CA THR A 36 -1.60 -13.83 -1.64
C THR A 36 -0.90 -12.52 -2.00
N LEU A 37 0.32 -12.31 -1.51
CA LEU A 37 1.10 -11.13 -1.86
C LEU A 37 1.45 -11.09 -3.35
N SER A 38 1.84 -12.23 -3.94
CA SER A 38 2.09 -12.35 -5.38
C SER A 38 0.86 -12.03 -6.23
N ASP A 39 -0.33 -12.49 -5.81
CA ASP A 39 -1.59 -12.21 -6.49
C ASP A 39 -1.94 -10.72 -6.46
N TRP A 40 -1.64 -10.04 -5.35
CA TRP A 40 -1.78 -8.58 -5.26
C TRP A 40 -0.82 -7.86 -6.19
N GLU A 41 0.45 -8.22 -6.20
CA GLU A 41 1.47 -7.58 -7.05
C GLU A 41 1.23 -7.76 -8.55
N ARG A 42 0.63 -8.89 -8.93
CA ARG A 42 0.27 -9.20 -10.33
C ARG A 42 -1.14 -8.74 -10.70
N ALA A 43 -1.85 -8.10 -9.78
CA ALA A 43 -3.25 -7.67 -9.94
C ALA A 43 -4.23 -8.81 -10.28
N TYR A 44 -3.87 -10.04 -9.92
CA TYR A 44 -4.76 -11.20 -10.01
C TYR A 44 -5.86 -11.14 -8.94
N ARG A 45 -5.52 -10.59 -7.77
CA ARG A 45 -6.46 -10.29 -6.68
C ARG A 45 -6.26 -8.85 -6.23
N GLN A 46 -7.34 -8.15 -5.89
CA GLN A 46 -7.25 -6.81 -5.32
C GLN A 46 -6.97 -6.88 -3.81
N PRO A 47 -5.97 -6.17 -3.29
CA PRO A 47 -5.76 -6.01 -1.86
C PRO A 47 -6.82 -5.07 -1.26
N THR A 48 -7.08 -5.19 0.04
CA THR A 48 -7.88 -4.20 0.78
C THR A 48 -7.03 -2.97 1.10
N PHE A 49 -7.67 -1.86 1.46
CA PHE A 49 -6.94 -0.67 1.93
C PHE A 49 -6.07 -0.97 3.17
N ASP A 50 -6.58 -1.78 4.10
CA ASP A 50 -5.80 -2.24 5.27
C ASP A 50 -4.51 -2.99 4.85
N SER A 51 -4.60 -3.87 3.85
CA SER A 51 -3.40 -4.56 3.33
C SER A 51 -2.43 -3.60 2.67
N ILE A 52 -2.92 -2.61 1.92
CA ILE A 52 -2.08 -1.56 1.30
C ILE A 52 -1.38 -0.74 2.39
N ALA A 53 -2.11 -0.31 3.42
CA ALA A 53 -1.57 0.47 4.54
C ALA A 53 -0.51 -0.32 5.33
N LYS A 54 -0.74 -1.60 5.59
CA LYS A 54 0.26 -2.47 6.23
C LYS A 54 1.51 -2.66 5.39
N ILE A 55 1.37 -2.84 4.07
CA ILE A 55 2.53 -2.92 3.17
C ILE A 55 3.32 -1.61 3.21
N ALA A 56 2.64 -0.46 3.14
CA ALA A 56 3.29 0.84 3.23
C ALA A 56 4.05 0.98 4.55
N TYR A 57 3.41 0.65 5.68
CA TYR A 57 4.04 0.68 7.00
C TYR A 57 5.30 -0.20 7.09
N TYR A 58 5.23 -1.47 6.68
CA TYR A 58 6.38 -2.37 6.77
C TYR A 58 7.50 -2.05 5.78
N CYS A 59 7.19 -1.32 4.72
CA CYS A 59 8.14 -0.87 3.71
C CYS A 59 8.57 0.60 3.91
N ASP A 60 8.27 1.22 5.05
CA ASP A 60 8.65 2.62 5.34
C ASP A 60 8.11 3.64 4.33
N TYR A 61 6.84 3.50 3.95
CA TYR A 61 6.09 4.47 3.13
C TYR A 61 4.93 5.08 3.90
N THR A 62 4.67 6.36 3.64
CA THR A 62 3.45 7.05 4.03
C THR A 62 2.44 7.08 2.88
N ILE A 63 1.16 6.78 3.16
CA ILE A 63 0.06 7.00 2.21
C ILE A 63 -0.49 8.41 2.45
N SER A 64 -0.47 9.24 1.42
CA SER A 64 -0.98 10.60 1.49
C SER A 64 -1.96 10.94 0.37
N PHE A 65 -2.98 11.74 0.69
CA PHE A 65 -3.85 12.40 -0.28
C PHE A 65 -3.54 13.90 -0.29
N THR A 66 -3.33 14.46 -1.48
CA THR A 66 -3.03 15.89 -1.64
C THR A 66 -4.19 16.59 -2.30
N ASN A 67 -4.64 17.70 -1.70
CA ASN A 67 -5.61 18.59 -2.29
C ASN A 67 -4.90 19.57 -3.24
N ASN A 68 -5.06 19.38 -4.55
CA ASN A 68 -4.40 20.21 -5.55
C ASN A 68 -4.84 21.68 -5.57
N LYS A 69 -5.94 22.05 -4.88
CA LYS A 69 -6.40 23.44 -4.79
C LYS A 69 -5.80 24.17 -3.59
N THR A 70 -5.69 23.49 -2.45
CA THR A 70 -5.26 24.11 -1.18
C THR A 70 -3.81 23.76 -0.81
N GLY A 71 -3.22 22.73 -1.43
CA GLY A 71 -1.93 22.17 -1.06
C GLY A 71 -1.96 21.30 0.21
N GLU A 72 -3.13 21.11 0.81
CA GLU A 72 -3.29 20.29 2.02
C GLU A 72 -2.91 18.84 1.75
N VAL A 73 -2.12 18.25 2.65
CA VAL A 73 -1.70 16.84 2.62
C VAL A 73 -2.32 16.11 3.81
N ILE A 74 -3.07 15.06 3.51
CA ILE A 74 -3.75 14.20 4.48
C ILE A 74 -3.03 12.84 4.47
N THR A 75 -2.50 12.39 5.61
CA THR A 75 -1.85 11.08 5.75
C THR A 75 -2.68 10.10 6.55
N THR A 76 -2.35 8.82 6.49
CA THR A 76 -2.96 7.79 7.35
C THR A 76 -2.74 8.02 8.84
N GLU A 77 -1.69 8.73 9.28
CA GLU A 77 -1.52 9.09 10.70
C GLU A 77 -2.25 10.38 11.09
N ASN A 78 -2.42 11.33 10.17
CA ASN A 78 -2.97 12.65 10.45
C ASN A 78 -4.50 12.75 10.28
N ILE A 79 -5.17 11.68 9.85
CA ILE A 79 -6.64 11.54 9.94
C ILE A 79 -6.99 11.10 11.37
N VAL A 80 -6.51 11.83 12.39
CA VAL A 80 -7.17 11.75 13.70
C VAL A 80 -8.47 12.52 13.54
N ARG A 81 -9.61 11.85 13.73
CA ARG A 81 -10.94 12.46 13.71
C ARG A 81 -10.90 13.77 14.49
N LYS A 82 -11.07 14.90 13.81
CA LYS A 82 -11.38 16.19 14.45
C LYS A 82 -12.83 16.23 14.97
N ASP A 83 -13.57 15.14 14.78
CA ASP A 83 -15.01 15.04 15.05
C ASP A 83 -15.34 14.13 16.25
N LEU A 84 -14.40 13.98 17.20
CA LEU A 84 -14.68 13.47 18.55
C LEU A 84 -14.22 14.48 19.61
#